data_AF-A0A2N3HTI2-F1
#
_entry.id   AF-A0A2N3HTI2-F1
#
_cell.length_a   1.000
_cell.length_b   1.000
_cell.length_c   1.000
_cell.angle_alpha   90.00
_cell.angle_beta   90.00
_cell.angle_gamma   90.00
#
_symmetry.space_group_name_H-M   'P 1'
#
loop_
_entity.id
_entity.type
_entity.pdbx_description
1 polymer ?
#
loop_
_entity_poly.entity_id
_entity_poly.type
_entity_poly.pdbx_seq_one_letter_code
_entity_poly.pdbx_strand_id
1 'polypeptide(L)'
;MQHDFEDHEIKFHTHQLYYNSIFISLYSFLEKKMNQLCKLAEKENILKLNDLNGNGVIKYYNYITKVLLIDLNTVEDEWELIKKYNKLRNQLVHSPVNTIDNKNSNLITIFKSIANLNYKERENSFTFEIADKQLLLDFKKAINSFLHEVFYERIKH
;
A
#
# COMPACT_ATOMS: atom_id res chain seq x y z
N MET A 1 23.11 -30.24 -9.47
CA MET A 1 21.75 -30.54 -8.95
C MET A 1 21.51 -29.89 -7.59
N GLN A 2 22.31 -30.14 -6.54
CA GLN A 2 22.14 -29.48 -5.24
C GLN A 2 22.56 -27.98 -5.27
N HIS A 3 23.69 -27.66 -5.89
CA HIS A 3 24.14 -26.28 -6.10
C HIS A 3 23.14 -25.44 -6.91
N ASP A 4 22.52 -26.02 -7.95
CA ASP A 4 21.53 -25.33 -8.79
C ASP A 4 20.24 -25.00 -8.03
N PHE A 5 19.85 -25.84 -7.06
CA PHE A 5 18.70 -25.61 -6.20
C PHE A 5 18.97 -24.49 -5.18
N GLU A 6 20.15 -24.50 -4.56
CA GLU A 6 20.59 -23.48 -3.61
C GLU A 6 20.68 -22.10 -4.28
N ASP A 7 21.27 -22.02 -5.48
CA ASP A 7 21.34 -20.78 -6.27
C ASP A 7 19.96 -20.24 -6.62
N HIS A 8 19.03 -21.13 -6.98
CA HIS A 8 17.65 -20.76 -7.29
C HIS A 8 16.92 -20.19 -6.07
N GLU A 9 17.02 -20.84 -4.91
CA GLU A 9 16.43 -20.36 -3.66
C GLU A 9 17.00 -19.00 -3.26
N ILE A 10 18.33 -18.83 -3.27
CA ILE A 10 18.96 -17.54 -2.93
C ILE A 10 18.48 -16.44 -3.87
N LYS A 11 18.44 -16.71 -5.18
CA LYS A 11 17.95 -15.75 -6.18
C LYS A 11 16.49 -15.38 -5.93
N PHE A 12 15.65 -16.36 -5.63
CA PHE A 12 14.24 -16.15 -5.31
C PHE A 12 14.07 -15.23 -4.09
N HIS A 13 14.71 -15.55 -2.96
CA HIS A 13 14.59 -14.75 -1.73
C HIS A 13 15.16 -13.34 -1.88
N THR A 14 16.28 -13.20 -2.60
CA THR A 14 16.87 -11.88 -2.89
C THR A 14 15.96 -11.02 -3.76
N HIS A 15 15.27 -11.64 -4.72
CA HIS A 15 14.30 -10.95 -5.57
C HIS A 15 13.08 -10.47 -4.79
N GLN A 16 12.54 -11.32 -3.90
CA GLN A 16 11.45 -10.94 -3.01
C GLN A 16 11.87 -9.81 -2.05
N LEU A 17 13.08 -9.86 -1.49
CA LEU A 17 13.60 -8.78 -0.66
C LEU A 17 13.61 -7.44 -1.41
N TYR A 18 14.08 -7.43 -2.66
CA TYR A 18 14.13 -6.23 -3.49
C TYR A 18 12.73 -5.65 -3.74
N TYR A 19 11.79 -6.47 -4.21
CA TYR A 19 10.43 -6.01 -4.50
C TYR A 19 9.66 -5.59 -3.27
N ASN A 20 9.77 -6.34 -2.18
CA ASN A 20 9.16 -5.97 -0.89
C ASN A 20 9.71 -4.61 -0.41
N SER A 21 11.02 -4.42 -0.52
CA SER A 21 11.67 -3.16 -0.10
C SER A 21 11.22 -1.96 -0.94
N ILE A 22 11.07 -2.14 -2.25
CA ILE A 22 10.55 -1.07 -3.13
C ILE A 22 9.09 -0.79 -2.84
N PHE A 23 8.27 -1.83 -2.68
CA PHE A 23 6.85 -1.68 -2.37
C PHE A 23 6.65 -0.91 -1.07
N ILE A 24 7.35 -1.30 0.00
CA ILE A 24 7.34 -0.60 1.30
C ILE A 24 7.82 0.85 1.14
N SER A 25 8.84 1.09 0.31
CA SER A 25 9.37 2.45 0.06
C SER A 25 8.37 3.33 -0.69
N LEU A 26 7.69 2.79 -1.71
CA LEU A 26 6.61 3.48 -2.44
C LEU A 26 5.46 3.84 -1.49
N TYR A 27 5.07 2.91 -0.62
CA TYR A 27 4.02 3.14 0.36
C TYR A 27 4.41 4.22 1.36
N SER A 28 5.65 4.17 1.87
CA SER A 28 6.20 5.17 2.79
C SER A 28 6.28 6.56 2.13
N PHE A 29 6.58 6.61 0.83
CA PHE A 29 6.56 7.85 0.05
C PHE A 29 5.15 8.46 0.01
N LEU A 30 4.13 7.67 -0.35
CA LEU A 30 2.73 8.11 -0.35
C LEU A 30 2.33 8.68 1.02
N GLU A 31 2.59 7.91 2.08
CA GLU A 31 2.25 8.27 3.45
C GLU A 31 2.93 9.57 3.88
N LYS A 32 4.21 9.75 3.54
CA LYS A 32 4.95 10.98 3.80
C LYS A 32 4.34 12.19 3.07
N LYS A 33 3.93 12.03 1.80
CA LYS A 33 3.34 13.11 1.01
C LYS A 33 1.98 13.53 1.53
N MET A 34 1.11 12.58 1.84
CA MET A 34 -0.19 12.87 2.43
C MET A 34 -0.05 13.54 3.80
N ASN A 35 0.87 13.06 4.65
CA ASN A 35 1.16 13.66 5.95
C ASN A 35 1.66 15.11 5.80
N GLN A 36 2.59 15.35 4.88
CA GLN A 36 3.10 16.71 4.61
C GLN A 36 1.97 17.65 4.20
N LEU A 37 1.07 17.21 3.33
CA LEU A 37 -0.07 18.01 2.89
C LEU A 37 -0.99 18.35 4.06
N CYS A 38 -1.37 17.34 4.86
CA CYS A 38 -2.23 17.54 6.01
C CYS A 38 -1.59 18.50 7.02
N LYS A 39 -0.29 18.33 7.34
CA LYS A 39 0.45 19.21 8.26
C LYS A 39 0.53 20.67 7.80
N LEU A 40 0.57 20.91 6.50
CA LEU A 40 0.52 22.26 5.97
C LEU A 40 -0.86 22.87 6.19
N ALA A 41 -1.91 22.11 5.91
CA ALA A 41 -3.29 22.58 6.07
C ALA A 41 -3.71 22.72 7.56
N GLU A 42 -3.13 21.92 8.46
CA GLU A 42 -3.34 22.05 9.90
C GLU A 42 -3.02 23.44 10.45
N LYS A 43 -2.13 24.21 9.81
CA LYS A 43 -1.78 25.56 10.28
C LYS A 43 -2.96 26.53 10.20
N GLU A 44 -3.87 26.28 9.26
CA GLU A 44 -4.99 27.14 8.91
C GLU A 44 -6.33 26.58 9.43
N ASN A 45 -6.32 25.38 10.01
CA ASN A 45 -7.52 24.67 10.45
C ASN A 45 -7.55 24.45 11.96
N ILE A 46 -8.74 24.51 12.56
CA ILE A 46 -8.94 24.25 13.99
C ILE A 46 -8.68 22.77 14.29
N LEU A 47 -9.21 21.86 13.46
CA LEU A 47 -9.02 20.43 13.59
C LEU A 47 -7.62 20.00 13.13
N LYS A 48 -6.93 19.27 14.00
CA LYS A 48 -5.62 18.67 13.76
C LYS A 48 -5.75 17.19 13.43
N LEU A 49 -4.73 16.64 12.78
CA LEU A 49 -4.56 15.22 12.52
C LEU A 49 -4.60 14.39 13.80
N ASN A 50 -4.12 14.93 14.91
CA ASN A 50 -4.16 14.22 16.19
C ASN A 50 -5.57 14.13 16.78
N ASP A 51 -6.50 14.97 16.30
CA ASP A 51 -7.90 14.92 16.70
C ASP A 51 -8.69 13.85 15.93
N LEU A 52 -8.08 13.28 14.87
CA LEU A 52 -8.69 12.22 14.07
C LEU A 52 -8.22 10.83 14.52
N ASN A 53 -9.19 9.94 14.65
CA ASN A 53 -8.94 8.50 14.82
C ASN A 53 -8.40 7.87 13.52
N GLY A 54 -7.50 6.91 13.68
CA GLY A 54 -6.93 6.11 12.58
C GLY A 54 -5.42 6.24 12.45
N ASN A 55 -4.84 5.41 11.58
CA ASN A 55 -3.39 5.32 11.40
C ASN A 55 -3.00 5.44 9.92
N GLY A 56 -1.84 6.05 9.68
CA GLY A 56 -1.23 6.22 8.37
C GLY A 56 -2.14 6.84 7.32
N VAL A 57 -2.09 6.32 6.09
CA VAL A 57 -2.81 6.87 4.93
C VAL A 57 -4.32 7.00 5.14
N ILE A 58 -4.95 6.10 5.90
CA ILE A 58 -6.40 6.15 6.18
C ILE A 58 -6.75 7.41 6.97
N LYS A 59 -5.91 7.77 7.94
CA LYS A 59 -6.09 9.01 8.71
C LYS A 59 -5.92 10.24 7.83
N TYR A 60 -4.89 10.23 6.99
CA TYR A 60 -4.63 11.36 6.09
C TYR A 60 -5.73 11.53 5.04
N TYR A 61 -6.23 10.44 4.47
CA TYR A 61 -7.39 10.47 3.57
C TYR A 61 -8.60 11.10 4.24
N ASN A 62 -8.96 10.63 5.45
CA ASN A 62 -10.07 11.20 6.20
C ASN A 62 -9.90 12.69 6.48
N TYR A 63 -8.68 13.15 6.80
CA TYR A 63 -8.42 14.58 7.00
C TYR A 63 -8.66 15.37 5.70
N ILE A 64 -8.11 14.89 4.59
CA ILE A 64 -8.26 15.52 3.27
C ILE A 64 -9.75 15.63 2.88
N THR A 65 -10.51 14.55 2.99
CA THR A 65 -11.91 14.55 2.53
C THR A 65 -12.88 15.21 3.52
N LYS A 66 -12.63 15.14 4.84
CA LYS A 66 -13.59 15.60 5.86
C LYS A 66 -13.25 16.95 6.49
N VAL A 67 -11.98 17.30 6.54
CA VAL A 67 -11.53 18.59 7.11
C VAL A 67 -11.26 19.58 5.98
N LEU A 68 -10.53 19.16 4.94
CA LEU A 68 -10.24 20.02 3.79
C LEU A 68 -11.35 20.01 2.73
N LEU A 69 -12.34 19.12 2.88
CA LEU A 69 -13.49 18.99 1.97
C LEU A 69 -13.08 18.80 0.50
N ILE A 70 -11.91 18.22 0.27
CA ILE A 70 -11.43 17.90 -1.09
C ILE A 70 -12.19 16.67 -1.58
N ASP A 71 -12.83 16.81 -2.74
CA ASP A 71 -13.47 15.69 -3.43
C ASP A 71 -12.42 14.83 -4.14
N LEU A 72 -12.48 13.52 -3.92
CA LEU A 72 -11.58 12.52 -4.52
C LEU A 72 -12.34 11.43 -5.28
N ASN A 73 -13.61 11.67 -5.63
CA ASN A 73 -14.45 10.71 -6.35
C ASN A 73 -13.84 10.26 -7.70
N THR A 74 -13.05 11.11 -8.35
CA THR A 74 -12.36 10.83 -9.61
C THR A 74 -11.22 9.82 -9.48
N VAL A 75 -10.74 9.55 -8.25
CA VAL A 75 -9.64 8.63 -7.93
C VAL A 75 -10.04 7.56 -6.91
N GLU A 76 -11.33 7.20 -6.84
CA GLU A 76 -11.84 6.19 -5.92
C GLU A 76 -11.23 4.80 -6.21
N ASP A 77 -11.01 4.46 -7.49
CA ASP A 77 -10.38 3.19 -7.86
C ASP A 77 -8.93 3.10 -7.38
N GLU A 78 -8.15 4.18 -7.53
CA GLU A 78 -6.81 4.27 -6.96
C GLU A 78 -6.83 4.18 -5.43
N TRP A 79 -7.83 4.81 -4.81
CA TRP A 79 -7.98 4.75 -3.36
C TRP A 79 -8.30 3.33 -2.87
N GLU A 80 -9.21 2.61 -3.54
CA GLU A 80 -9.48 1.20 -3.26
C GLU A 80 -8.22 0.34 -3.40
N LEU A 81 -7.43 0.58 -4.44
CA LEU A 81 -6.16 -0.11 -4.63
C LEU A 81 -5.16 0.22 -3.51
N ILE A 82 -5.02 1.49 -3.12
CA ILE A 82 -4.18 1.91 -1.99
C ILE A 82 -4.62 1.23 -0.69
N LYS A 83 -5.93 1.07 -0.44
CA LYS A 83 -6.43 0.34 0.73
C LYS A 83 -6.04 -1.14 0.72
N LYS A 84 -6.06 -1.81 -0.44
CA LYS A 84 -5.54 -3.19 -0.58
C LYS A 84 -4.03 -3.22 -0.32
N TYR A 85 -3.29 -2.28 -0.88
CA TYR A 85 -1.85 -2.15 -0.67
C TYR A 85 -1.46 -1.80 0.77
N ASN A 86 -2.32 -1.12 1.54
CA ASN A 86 -2.13 -0.95 2.97
C ASN A 86 -2.07 -2.29 3.71
N LYS A 87 -2.95 -3.23 3.34
CA LYS A 87 -2.97 -4.58 3.92
C LYS A 87 -1.72 -5.35 3.53
N LEU A 88 -1.31 -5.28 2.25
CA LEU A 88 -0.06 -5.88 1.78
C LEU A 88 1.15 -5.31 2.52
N ARG A 89 1.26 -3.98 2.64
CA ARG A 89 2.34 -3.31 3.38
C ARG A 89 2.41 -3.77 4.83
N ASN A 90 1.26 -3.84 5.51
CA ASN A 90 1.22 -4.30 6.89
C ASN A 90 1.72 -5.74 7.01
N GLN A 91 1.33 -6.62 6.09
CA GLN A 91 1.82 -7.99 6.09
C GLN A 91 3.33 -8.07 5.85
N LEU A 92 3.86 -7.30 4.89
CA LEU A 92 5.29 -7.26 4.58
C LEU A 92 6.16 -6.72 5.73
N VAL A 93 5.63 -5.77 6.51
CA VAL A 93 6.36 -5.18 7.65
C VAL A 93 6.31 -6.08 8.89
N HIS A 94 5.19 -6.76 9.11
CA HIS A 94 4.97 -7.56 10.34
C HIS A 94 5.30 -9.05 10.17
N SER A 95 5.41 -9.55 8.94
CA SER A 95 5.72 -10.95 8.66
C SER A 95 6.95 -11.09 7.76
N PRO A 96 8.09 -11.60 8.26
CA PRO A 96 9.31 -11.76 7.46
C PRO A 96 9.18 -12.88 6.42
N VAL A 97 8.26 -13.81 6.65
CA VAL A 97 7.84 -14.84 5.70
C VAL A 97 6.54 -14.35 5.07
N ASN A 98 6.49 -14.21 3.74
CA ASN A 98 5.32 -13.76 2.98
C ASN A 98 4.17 -14.80 3.05
N THR A 99 3.68 -15.06 4.26
CA THR A 99 2.79 -16.16 4.61
C THR A 99 1.68 -15.60 5.49
N ILE A 100 0.46 -16.10 5.29
CA ILE A 100 -0.75 -15.76 6.03
C ILE A 100 -1.36 -17.08 6.54
N ASP A 101 -1.86 -17.08 7.78
CA ASP A 101 -2.66 -18.20 8.32
C ASP A 101 -3.99 -18.29 7.56
N ASN A 102 -4.34 -19.49 7.09
CA ASN A 102 -5.57 -19.75 6.34
C ASN A 102 -6.86 -19.36 7.07
N LYS A 103 -6.83 -19.19 8.39
CA LYS A 103 -7.95 -18.67 9.17
C LYS A 103 -8.29 -17.22 8.84
N ASN A 104 -7.37 -16.46 8.23
CA ASN A 104 -7.58 -15.06 7.85
C ASN A 104 -8.21 -14.93 6.45
N SER A 105 -9.41 -15.48 6.29
CA SER A 105 -10.14 -15.55 5.01
C SER A 105 -10.36 -14.18 4.34
N ASN A 106 -10.61 -13.14 5.14
CA ASN A 106 -10.79 -11.77 4.64
C ASN A 106 -9.49 -11.23 4.01
N LEU A 107 -8.35 -11.42 4.67
CA LEU A 107 -7.07 -10.96 4.14
C LEU A 107 -6.69 -11.73 2.86
N ILE A 108 -6.93 -13.03 2.84
CA ILE A 108 -6.68 -13.88 1.67
C ILE A 108 -7.53 -13.42 0.48
N THR A 109 -8.81 -13.13 0.70
CA THR A 109 -9.70 -12.61 -0.36
C THR A 109 -9.19 -11.29 -0.93
N ILE A 110 -8.71 -10.38 -0.07
CA ILE A 110 -8.09 -9.13 -0.50
C ILE A 110 -6.86 -9.41 -1.36
N PHE A 111 -5.97 -10.29 -0.92
CA PHE A 111 -4.70 -10.57 -1.61
C PHE A 111 -4.92 -11.23 -2.96
N LYS A 112 -5.89 -12.17 -3.05
CA LYS A 112 -6.32 -12.76 -4.33
C LYS A 112 -6.87 -11.74 -5.32
N SER A 113 -7.37 -10.60 -4.84
CA SER A 113 -7.89 -9.51 -5.69
C SER A 113 -6.82 -8.51 -6.15
N ILE A 114 -5.58 -8.64 -5.68
CA ILE A 114 -4.47 -7.78 -6.10
C ILE A 114 -3.90 -8.34 -7.41
N ALA A 115 -4.02 -7.57 -8.48
CA ALA A 115 -3.41 -7.91 -9.75
C ALA A 115 -1.88 -8.02 -9.61
N ASN A 116 -1.27 -8.97 -10.32
CA ASN A 116 0.18 -9.21 -10.32
C ASN A 116 0.78 -9.63 -8.96
N LEU A 117 -0.07 -10.05 -8.01
CA LEU A 117 0.36 -10.73 -6.79
C LEU A 117 0.20 -12.25 -6.98
N ASN A 118 1.31 -12.97 -7.00
CA ASN A 118 1.28 -14.43 -7.06
C ASN A 118 0.98 -14.99 -5.68
N TYR A 119 0.32 -16.14 -5.65
CA TYR A 119 0.05 -16.85 -4.42
C TYR A 119 0.03 -18.37 -4.58
N LYS A 120 0.22 -19.07 -3.47
CA LYS A 120 0.07 -20.52 -3.35
C LYS A 120 -0.67 -20.84 -2.05
N GLU A 121 -1.61 -21.76 -2.12
CA GLU A 121 -2.35 -22.27 -0.98
C GLU A 121 -1.82 -23.64 -0.57
N ARG A 122 -1.60 -23.81 0.72
CA ARG A 122 -1.28 -25.07 1.40
C ARG A 122 -2.32 -25.31 2.48
N GLU A 123 -2.37 -26.51 3.07
CA GLU A 123 -3.39 -26.89 4.05
C GLU A 123 -3.61 -25.84 5.17
N ASN A 124 -2.52 -25.29 5.72
CA ASN A 124 -2.58 -24.34 6.84
C ASN A 124 -2.04 -22.95 6.52
N SER A 125 -1.61 -22.69 5.28
CA SER A 125 -0.99 -21.42 4.94
C SER A 125 -1.27 -20.94 3.52
N PHE A 126 -1.35 -19.61 3.39
CA PHE A 126 -1.39 -18.89 2.14
C PHE A 126 -0.07 -18.14 1.99
N THR A 127 0.71 -18.45 0.97
CA THR A 127 1.96 -17.73 0.67
C THR A 127 1.76 -16.82 -0.53
N PHE A 128 2.34 -15.63 -0.50
CA PHE A 128 2.27 -14.66 -1.59
C PHE A 128 3.65 -14.17 -1.99
N GLU A 129 3.77 -13.65 -3.20
CA GLU A 129 5.01 -13.07 -3.71
C GLU A 129 4.70 -11.95 -4.71
N ILE A 130 5.51 -10.90 -4.71
CA ILE A 130 5.49 -9.92 -5.78
C ILE A 130 6.30 -10.54 -6.92
N ALA A 131 5.61 -10.99 -7.96
CA ALA A 131 6.22 -11.83 -8.99
C ALA A 131 7.06 -11.02 -9.98
N ASP A 132 6.59 -9.82 -10.30
CA ASP A 132 7.23 -8.95 -11.28
C ASP A 132 7.08 -7.47 -10.91
N LYS A 133 7.76 -6.63 -11.70
CA LYS A 133 7.74 -5.18 -11.54
C LYS A 133 6.37 -4.53 -11.85
N GLN A 134 5.44 -5.22 -12.51
CA GLN A 134 4.17 -4.66 -12.95
C GLN A 134 3.33 -4.22 -11.75
N LEU A 135 3.29 -5.01 -10.67
CA LEU A 135 2.62 -4.59 -9.42
C LEU A 135 3.20 -3.27 -8.90
N LEU A 136 4.53 -3.11 -8.92
CA LEU A 136 5.20 -1.89 -8.48
C LEU A 136 4.91 -0.70 -9.42
N LEU A 137 4.81 -0.95 -10.73
CA LEU A 137 4.44 0.05 -11.72
C LEU A 137 2.98 0.49 -11.56
N ASP A 138 2.07 -0.45 -11.31
CA ASP A 138 0.66 -0.17 -11.07
C ASP A 138 0.49 0.62 -9.78
N PHE A 139 1.23 0.28 -8.73
CA PHE A 139 1.22 1.08 -7.51
C PHE A 139 1.78 2.49 -7.72
N LYS A 140 2.90 2.63 -8.46
CA LYS A 140 3.44 3.94 -8.82
C LYS A 140 2.41 4.78 -9.59
N LYS A 141 1.69 4.20 -10.54
CA LYS A 141 0.63 4.89 -11.28
C LYS A 141 -0.49 5.35 -10.34
N ALA A 142 -0.98 4.46 -9.47
CA ALA A 142 -2.02 4.81 -8.50
C ALA A 142 -1.59 5.94 -7.56
N ILE A 143 -0.36 5.91 -7.05
CA ILE A 143 0.20 7.01 -6.24
C ILE A 143 0.21 8.33 -7.03
N ASN A 144 0.64 8.28 -8.29
CA ASN A 144 0.72 9.48 -9.12
C ASN A 144 -0.66 10.08 -9.41
N SER A 145 -1.63 9.28 -9.86
CA SER A 145 -2.99 9.75 -10.13
C SER A 145 -3.63 10.30 -8.85
N PHE A 146 -3.55 9.56 -7.75
CA PHE A 146 -4.13 9.96 -6.47
C PHE A 146 -3.52 11.27 -5.95
N LEU A 147 -2.19 11.38 -5.91
CA LEU A 147 -1.54 12.61 -5.44
C LEU A 147 -1.78 13.78 -6.39
N HIS A 148 -1.80 13.55 -7.71
CA HIS A 148 -2.12 14.59 -8.67
C HIS A 148 -3.49 15.20 -8.39
N GLU A 149 -4.52 14.36 -8.19
CA GLU A 149 -5.86 14.82 -7.89
C GLU A 149 -5.92 15.61 -6.58
N VAL A 150 -5.32 15.07 -5.52
CA VAL A 150 -5.24 15.75 -4.21
C VAL A 150 -4.58 17.13 -4.32
N PHE A 151 -3.50 17.27 -5.11
CA PHE A 151 -2.83 18.56 -5.30
C PHE A 151 -3.61 19.49 -6.23
N TYR A 152 -4.24 18.96 -7.27
CA TYR A 152 -5.01 19.73 -8.24
C TYR A 152 -6.25 20.36 -7.60
N GLU A 153 -7.05 19.58 -6.89
CA GLU A 153 -8.23 20.08 -6.20
C GLU A 153 -7.87 21.07 -5.09
N ARG A 154 -6.72 20.87 -4.41
CA ARG A 154 -6.24 21.86 -3.44
C ARG A 154 -5.92 23.23 -4.04
N ILE A 155 -5.45 23.31 -5.29
CA ILE A 155 -5.13 24.62 -5.93
C ILE A 155 -6.41 25.41 -6.26
N LYS A 156 -7.55 24.74 -6.42
CA LYS A 156 -8.84 25.40 -6.70
C LYS A 156 -9.45 26.07 -5.47
N HIS A 157 -9.01 25.69 -4.26
CA HIS A 157 -9.50 26.18 -2.98
C HIS A 157 -8.53 27.18 -2.35
#